data_AF-X1GXH2-F1
#
_entry.id   AF-X1GXH2-F1
#
_cell.length_a   1.000
_cell.length_b   1.000
_cell.length_c   1.000
_cell.angle_alpha   90.00
_cell.angle_beta   90.00
_cell.angle_gamma   90.00
#
_symmetry.space_group_name_H-M   'P 1'
#
loop_
_entity.id
_entity.type
_entity.pdbx_description
1 polymer ?
#
loop_
_entity_poly.entity_id
_entity_poly.type
_entity_poly.pdbx_seq_one_letter_code
_entity_poly.pdbx_strand_id
1 'polypeptide(L)'
;RPEFALVSDKLELYLKEKIFEKRAFFEYFHGIVVKRMIEDPNGFLAWLPSGEGLTEQTAKVQVLPEIINCENIWFVNDEVLTWRNDMSKQPEEFWSLTEEGYYRHVLRNDKYLLELIYKHDLEIVPALLLGGIFESVGVLESYFNGFLPFGNEAIRQFSDCQAVNVTSAFPFRTEKHTECDYPQCHGIGWWDEKLKNGRTKTNICPICRGTGQKPHKSPYGVFVKREVGLGEEPDTGPMIEFTSPAADILEYQQTTWQ
;
A
#
# COMPACT_ATOMS: atom_id res chain seq x y z
N ARG A 1 -38.87 7.42 10.32
CA ARG A 1 -37.75 7.99 11.10
C ARG A 1 -37.87 7.39 12.49
N PRO A 2 -36.88 6.63 12.98
CA PRO A 2 -36.90 6.23 14.38
C PRO A 2 -36.61 7.47 15.22
N GLU A 3 -37.50 7.76 16.17
CA GLU A 3 -37.31 8.79 17.18
C GLU A 3 -36.22 8.30 18.14
N PHE A 4 -35.05 8.95 18.09
CA PHE A 4 -34.01 8.72 19.09
C PHE A 4 -34.51 9.25 20.43
N ALA A 5 -34.60 8.34 21.40
CA ALA A 5 -35.02 8.63 22.77
C ALA A 5 -34.17 9.76 23.39
N LEU A 6 -34.80 10.57 24.24
CA LEU A 6 -34.20 11.67 24.99
C LEU A 6 -32.87 11.25 25.63
N VAL A 7 -31.77 11.65 24.99
CA VAL A 7 -30.41 11.52 25.51
C VAL A 7 -30.30 12.47 26.70
N SER A 8 -29.96 11.94 27.87
CA SER A 8 -29.68 12.75 29.07
C SER A 8 -28.62 13.82 28.74
N ASP A 9 -28.81 15.08 29.18
CA ASP A 9 -27.87 16.19 28.91
C ASP A 9 -26.41 15.84 29.29
N LYS A 10 -26.24 14.98 30.31
CA LYS A 10 -24.93 14.48 30.75
C LYS A 10 -24.27 13.56 29.71
N LEU A 11 -25.06 12.74 29.03
CA LEU A 11 -24.59 11.85 27.99
C LEU A 11 -24.19 12.65 26.74
N GLU A 12 -24.95 13.68 26.38
CA GLU A 12 -24.59 14.55 25.26
C GLU A 12 -23.28 15.32 25.53
N LEU A 13 -23.09 15.79 26.76
CA LEU A 13 -21.83 16.42 27.18
C LEU A 13 -20.67 15.44 27.04
N TYR A 14 -20.81 14.22 27.58
CA TYR A 14 -19.80 13.17 27.52
C TYR A 14 -19.40 12.80 26.08
N LEU A 15 -20.38 12.70 25.17
CA LEU A 15 -20.11 12.38 23.76
C LEU A 15 -19.36 13.51 23.02
N LYS A 16 -19.52 14.76 23.45
CA LYS A 16 -18.83 15.93 22.90
C LYS A 16 -17.46 16.16 23.52
N GLU A 17 -17.21 15.65 24.72
CA GLU A 17 -15.92 15.76 25.38
C GLU A 17 -14.84 14.98 24.62
N LYS A 18 -13.61 15.54 24.60
CA LYS A 18 -12.46 14.98 23.88
C LYS A 18 -11.76 13.89 24.66
N ILE A 19 -12.53 12.96 25.22
CA ILE A 19 -12.03 11.88 26.08
C ILE A 19 -11.48 10.72 25.24
N PHE A 20 -12.00 10.54 24.01
CA PHE A 20 -11.64 9.44 23.13
C PHE A 20 -10.38 9.77 22.32
N GLU A 21 -9.20 9.56 22.91
CA GLU A 21 -7.91 9.90 22.28
C GLU A 21 -7.78 11.38 21.87
N LYS A 22 -8.26 12.30 22.72
CA LYS A 22 -8.31 13.74 22.42
C LYS A 22 -9.28 14.11 21.28
N ARG A 23 -10.23 13.22 20.94
CA ARG A 23 -11.28 13.42 19.95
C ARG A 23 -12.67 13.26 20.57
N ALA A 24 -13.66 13.89 19.96
CA ALA A 24 -15.05 13.65 20.34
C ALA A 24 -15.50 12.25 19.90
N PHE A 25 -16.57 11.72 20.49
CA PHE A 25 -17.04 10.35 20.21
C PHE A 25 -17.28 10.11 18.71
N PHE A 26 -17.95 11.05 18.02
CA PHE A 26 -18.23 10.92 16.59
C PHE A 26 -16.95 10.92 15.74
N GLU A 27 -15.96 11.75 16.08
CA GLU A 27 -14.68 11.79 15.38
C GLU A 27 -13.87 10.51 15.59
N TYR A 28 -13.92 9.96 16.80
CA TYR A 28 -13.32 8.67 17.12
C TYR A 28 -14.01 7.54 16.34
N PHE A 29 -15.35 7.49 16.38
CA PHE A 29 -16.11 6.43 15.73
C PHE A 29 -15.92 6.44 14.20
N HIS A 30 -16.12 7.58 13.54
CA HIS A 30 -15.92 7.67 12.09
C HIS A 30 -14.45 7.60 11.67
N GLY A 31 -13.55 8.18 12.47
CA GLY A 31 -12.14 8.29 12.12
C GLY A 31 -11.33 7.03 12.37
N ILE A 32 -11.73 6.21 13.34
CA ILE A 32 -10.97 5.04 13.82
C ILE A 32 -11.83 3.78 13.73
N VAL A 33 -12.98 3.72 14.40
CA VAL A 33 -13.79 2.49 14.49
C VAL A 33 -14.28 2.03 13.11
N VAL A 34 -14.86 2.93 12.31
CA VAL A 34 -15.36 2.59 10.96
C VAL A 34 -14.22 2.15 10.04
N LYS A 35 -13.05 2.81 10.12
CA LYS A 35 -11.89 2.38 9.32
C LYS A 35 -11.43 1.00 9.72
N ARG A 36 -11.36 0.72 11.02
CA ARG A 36 -10.96 -0.60 11.51
C ARG A 36 -11.98 -1.68 11.17
N MET A 37 -13.26 -1.38 11.24
CA MET A 37 -14.33 -2.29 10.80
C MET A 37 -14.18 -2.66 9.31
N ILE A 38 -13.66 -1.75 8.48
CA ILE A 38 -13.35 -2.03 7.06
C ILE A 38 -12.09 -2.90 6.93
N GLU A 39 -11.06 -2.65 7.72
CA GLU A 39 -9.77 -3.36 7.67
C GLU A 39 -9.82 -4.76 8.29
N ASP A 40 -10.48 -4.88 9.44
CA ASP A 40 -10.59 -6.08 10.27
C ASP A 40 -12.02 -6.24 10.80
N PRO A 41 -12.93 -6.82 9.99
CA PRO A 41 -14.33 -7.04 10.39
C PRO A 41 -14.49 -8.08 11.52
N ASN A 42 -13.45 -8.88 11.78
CA ASN A 42 -13.47 -9.93 12.80
C ASN A 42 -12.89 -9.46 14.15
N GLY A 43 -12.43 -8.21 14.24
CA GLY A 43 -12.01 -7.59 15.49
C GLY A 43 -13.19 -7.22 16.40
N PHE A 44 -12.89 -6.92 17.66
CA PHE A 44 -13.88 -6.51 18.66
C PHE A 44 -13.63 -5.07 19.13
N LEU A 45 -14.71 -4.34 19.38
CA LEU A 45 -14.72 -3.11 20.13
C LEU A 45 -15.11 -3.42 21.58
N ALA A 46 -14.16 -3.38 22.50
CA ALA A 46 -14.38 -3.67 23.91
C ALA A 46 -14.44 -2.38 24.74
N TRP A 47 -15.32 -2.32 25.74
CA TRP A 47 -15.38 -1.20 26.68
C TRP A 47 -14.57 -1.54 27.92
N LEU A 48 -13.33 -1.05 27.95
CA LEU A 48 -12.38 -1.38 29.01
C LEU A 48 -12.36 -0.28 30.08
N PRO A 49 -12.35 -0.66 31.37
CA PRO A 49 -12.24 0.30 32.46
C PRO A 49 -10.81 0.85 32.53
N SER A 50 -10.69 2.15 32.77
CA SER A 50 -9.43 2.87 32.84
C SER A 50 -9.47 4.01 33.86
N GLY A 51 -8.32 4.63 34.09
CA GLY A 51 -8.15 5.80 34.96
C GLY A 51 -7.90 5.47 36.43
N GLU A 52 -7.80 6.52 37.24
CA GLU A 52 -7.41 6.45 38.67
C GLU A 52 -8.45 5.69 39.53
N GLY A 53 -9.70 5.61 39.08
CA GLY A 53 -10.77 4.86 39.76
C GLY A 53 -10.56 3.35 39.83
N LEU A 54 -9.59 2.79 39.08
CA LEU A 54 -9.20 1.38 39.21
C LEU A 54 -8.42 1.11 40.50
N THR A 55 -7.64 2.09 40.98
CA THR A 55 -6.82 1.97 42.19
C THR A 55 -7.44 2.70 43.38
N GLU A 56 -8.10 3.84 43.13
CA GLU A 56 -8.69 4.68 44.17
C GLU A 56 -10.21 4.51 44.22
N GLN A 57 -10.72 3.97 45.33
CA GLN A 57 -12.17 3.75 45.52
C GLN A 57 -13.00 5.05 45.53
N THR A 58 -12.36 6.19 45.76
CA THR A 58 -13.01 7.51 45.79
C THR A 58 -13.14 8.17 44.42
N ALA A 59 -12.37 7.71 43.44
CA ALA A 59 -12.39 8.23 42.08
C ALA A 59 -13.37 7.41 41.21
N LYS A 60 -14.03 8.08 40.26
CA LYS A 60 -14.90 7.39 39.31
C LYS A 60 -14.06 6.63 38.30
N VAL A 61 -14.43 5.37 38.05
CA VAL A 61 -13.87 4.56 36.96
C VAL A 61 -14.31 5.16 35.64
N GLN A 62 -13.35 5.35 34.74
CA GLN A 62 -13.62 5.75 33.37
C GLN A 62 -13.75 4.49 32.52
N VAL A 63 -14.56 4.52 31.48
CA VAL A 63 -14.70 3.41 30.54
C VAL A 63 -14.36 3.95 29.16
N LEU A 64 -13.39 3.31 28.51
CA LEU A 64 -12.90 3.71 27.20
C LEU A 64 -13.12 2.57 26.20
N PRO A 65 -13.63 2.87 25.00
CA PRO A 65 -13.66 1.89 23.93
C PRO A 65 -12.23 1.62 23.44
N GLU A 66 -11.86 0.35 23.35
CA GLU A 66 -10.60 -0.13 22.81
C GLU A 66 -10.88 -1.16 21.71
N ILE A 67 -10.07 -1.12 20.66
CA ILE A 67 -10.17 -2.02 19.52
C ILE A 67 -9.21 -3.18 19.73
N ILE A 68 -9.73 -4.40 19.71
CA ILE A 68 -8.97 -5.64 19.78
C ILE A 68 -9.00 -6.26 18.38
N ASN A 69 -7.82 -6.35 17.75
CA ASN A 69 -7.68 -6.95 16.42
C ASN A 69 -7.88 -8.46 16.47
N CYS A 70 -8.40 -9.05 15.39
CA CYS A 70 -8.62 -10.49 15.29
C CYS A 70 -7.33 -11.30 15.50
N GLU A 71 -6.18 -10.77 15.07
CA GLU A 71 -4.87 -11.40 15.25
C GLU A 71 -4.51 -11.58 16.72
N ASN A 72 -4.97 -10.69 17.59
CA ASN A 72 -4.68 -10.71 19.02
C ASN A 72 -5.67 -11.59 19.79
N ILE A 73 -6.79 -11.98 19.18
CA ILE A 73 -7.82 -12.80 19.83
C ILE A 73 -7.28 -14.21 19.98
N TRP A 74 -7.23 -14.69 21.22
CA TRP A 74 -6.81 -16.06 21.51
C TRP A 74 -8.02 -16.98 21.64
N PHE A 75 -9.07 -16.52 22.30
CA PHE A 75 -10.28 -17.29 22.51
C PHE A 75 -11.48 -16.37 22.60
N VAL A 76 -12.61 -16.79 22.03
CA VAL A 76 -13.87 -16.06 22.11
C VAL A 76 -15.03 -17.05 22.17
N ASN A 77 -15.96 -16.80 23.08
CA ASN A 77 -17.28 -17.42 23.14
C ASN A 77 -18.28 -16.37 23.66
N ASP A 78 -19.52 -16.80 23.93
CA ASP A 78 -20.59 -15.90 24.38
C ASP A 78 -20.33 -15.28 25.77
N GLU A 79 -19.49 -15.92 26.59
CA GLU A 79 -19.25 -15.56 28.01
C GLU A 79 -17.89 -14.88 28.25
N VAL A 80 -16.93 -15.08 27.35
CA VAL A 80 -15.52 -14.70 27.53
C VAL A 80 -14.90 -14.27 26.21
N LEU A 81 -14.24 -13.11 26.25
CA LEU A 81 -13.31 -12.64 25.22
C LEU A 81 -11.89 -12.60 25.80
N THR A 82 -10.97 -13.36 25.21
CA THR A 82 -9.56 -13.43 25.63
C THR A 82 -8.64 -13.01 24.49
N TRP A 83 -7.72 -12.09 24.76
CA TRP A 83 -6.73 -11.61 23.80
C TRP A 83 -5.33 -11.47 24.41
N ARG A 84 -4.33 -11.43 23.54
CA ARG A 84 -2.91 -11.35 23.89
C ARG A 84 -2.16 -10.48 22.89
N ASN A 85 -1.13 -9.81 23.36
CA ASN A 85 -0.22 -9.04 22.50
C ASN A 85 0.95 -9.90 21.99
N ASP A 86 1.33 -10.94 22.75
CA ASP A 86 2.34 -11.90 22.36
C ASP A 86 1.70 -13.15 21.74
N MET A 87 2.08 -13.45 20.50
CA MET A 87 1.59 -14.60 19.73
C MET A 87 2.37 -15.89 19.99
N SER A 88 3.32 -15.88 20.93
CA SER A 88 4.03 -17.07 21.38
C SER A 88 3.06 -18.15 21.90
N LYS A 89 3.55 -19.40 21.97
CA LYS A 89 2.76 -20.53 22.50
C LYS A 89 2.45 -20.38 23.99
N GLN A 90 3.26 -19.61 24.72
CA GLN A 90 3.11 -19.33 26.14
C GLN A 90 3.38 -17.83 26.35
N PRO A 91 2.36 -16.98 26.16
CA PRO A 91 2.53 -15.55 26.34
C PRO A 91 2.83 -15.24 27.82
N GLU A 92 3.70 -14.26 28.06
CA GLU A 92 4.01 -13.81 29.42
C GLU A 92 2.79 -13.21 30.11
N GLU A 93 1.92 -12.54 29.35
CA GLU A 93 0.65 -12.01 29.82
C GLU A 93 -0.44 -12.06 28.76
N PHE A 94 -1.69 -12.16 29.21
CA PHE A 94 -2.88 -12.04 28.38
C PHE A 94 -4.06 -11.51 29.19
N TRP A 95 -5.12 -11.08 28.50
CA TRP A 95 -6.28 -10.45 29.11
C TRP A 95 -7.55 -11.24 28.79
N SER A 96 -8.47 -11.24 29.74
CA SER A 96 -9.79 -11.86 29.58
C SER A 96 -10.87 -10.90 30.08
N LEU A 97 -11.93 -10.76 29.30
CA LEU A 97 -13.11 -9.99 29.62
C LEU A 97 -14.30 -10.94 29.66
N THR A 98 -15.03 -10.95 30.77
CA THR A 98 -16.18 -11.83 30.99
C THR A 98 -17.42 -11.01 31.30
N GLU A 99 -18.54 -11.67 31.59
CA GLU A 99 -19.77 -11.02 32.08
C GLU A 99 -19.62 -10.39 33.48
N GLU A 100 -18.69 -10.91 34.28
CA GLU A 100 -18.48 -10.50 35.67
C GLU A 100 -17.36 -9.46 35.83
N GLY A 101 -16.32 -9.55 35.00
CA GLY A 101 -15.14 -8.70 35.19
C GLY A 101 -14.10 -8.74 34.09
N TYR A 102 -13.12 -7.86 34.29
CA TYR A 102 -11.93 -7.72 33.47
C TYR A 102 -10.71 -8.23 34.23
N TYR A 103 -9.97 -9.16 33.62
CA TYR A 103 -8.87 -9.90 34.24
C TYR A 103 -7.59 -9.79 33.42
N ARG A 104 -6.46 -9.84 34.12
CA ARG A 104 -5.12 -10.03 33.57
C ARG A 104 -4.54 -11.34 34.07
N HIS A 105 -3.93 -12.08 33.16
CA HIS A 105 -3.23 -13.32 33.47
C HIS A 105 -1.74 -13.09 33.25
N VAL A 106 -0.92 -13.35 34.27
CA VAL A 106 0.54 -13.16 34.21
C VAL A 106 1.25 -14.48 34.52
N LEU A 107 2.17 -14.89 33.65
CA LEU A 107 2.97 -16.10 33.84
C LEU A 107 4.02 -15.87 34.93
N ARG A 108 3.96 -16.65 36.02
CA ARG A 108 5.00 -16.71 37.05
C ARG A 108 5.26 -18.17 37.44
N ASN A 109 6.53 -18.59 37.38
CA ASN A 109 6.95 -19.95 37.75
C ASN A 109 6.14 -21.05 37.02
N ASP A 110 6.00 -20.95 35.70
CA ASP A 110 5.23 -21.87 34.84
C ASP A 110 3.72 -21.97 35.14
N LYS A 111 3.16 -21.04 35.93
CA LYS A 111 1.73 -20.96 36.21
C LYS A 111 1.21 -19.55 35.95
N TYR A 112 0.00 -19.46 35.42
CA TYR A 112 -0.67 -18.18 35.26
C TYR A 112 -1.32 -17.74 36.58
N LEU A 113 -0.94 -16.57 37.07
CA LEU A 113 -1.63 -15.89 38.14
C LEU A 113 -2.75 -15.04 37.53
N LEU A 114 -3.96 -15.21 38.06
CA LEU A 114 -5.13 -14.42 37.69
C LEU A 114 -5.19 -13.17 38.58
N GLU A 115 -5.16 -12.00 37.96
CA GLU A 115 -5.31 -10.70 38.61
C GLU A 115 -6.63 -10.07 38.13
N LEU A 116 -7.55 -9.82 39.06
CA LEU A 116 -8.78 -9.09 38.78
C LEU A 116 -8.45 -7.59 38.67
N ILE A 117 -8.66 -7.00 37.49
CA ILE A 117 -8.48 -5.56 37.28
C ILE A 117 -9.72 -4.81 37.75
N TYR A 118 -10.90 -5.26 37.29
CA TYR A 118 -12.15 -4.59 37.61
C TYR A 118 -13.32 -5.55 37.58
N LYS A 119 -14.17 -5.49 38.60
CA LYS A 119 -15.42 -6.26 38.66
C LYS A 119 -16.58 -5.35 38.28
N HIS A 120 -17.28 -5.69 37.20
CA HIS A 120 -18.37 -4.88 36.67
C HIS A 120 -19.75 -5.55 36.78
N ASP A 121 -19.83 -6.87 36.92
CA ASP A 121 -21.08 -7.63 37.12
C ASP A 121 -22.21 -7.21 36.16
N LEU A 122 -21.92 -7.18 34.85
CA LEU A 122 -22.84 -6.65 33.84
C LEU A 122 -23.78 -7.71 33.27
N GLU A 123 -23.55 -8.99 33.57
CA GLU A 123 -24.28 -10.16 33.01
C GLU A 123 -24.17 -10.28 31.48
N ILE A 124 -23.36 -9.43 30.86
CA ILE A 124 -23.04 -9.43 29.43
C ILE A 124 -21.56 -9.07 29.27
N VAL A 125 -20.88 -9.68 28.30
CA VAL A 125 -19.51 -9.29 27.94
C VAL A 125 -19.57 -7.91 27.27
N PRO A 126 -18.90 -6.87 27.81
CA PRO A 126 -18.94 -5.52 27.24
C PRO A 126 -17.98 -5.43 26.04
N ALA A 127 -18.28 -6.19 24.98
CA ALA A 127 -17.58 -6.16 23.71
C ALA A 127 -18.55 -6.37 22.55
N LEU A 128 -18.30 -5.67 21.44
CA LEU A 128 -19.09 -5.75 20.22
C LEU A 128 -18.17 -6.18 19.06
N LEU A 129 -18.57 -7.20 18.31
CA LEU A 129 -17.90 -7.54 17.05
C LEU A 129 -18.03 -6.37 16.07
N LEU A 130 -16.89 -5.92 15.49
CA LEU A 130 -16.87 -4.77 14.58
C LEU A 130 -17.79 -4.98 13.38
N GLY A 131 -17.89 -6.21 12.89
CA GLY A 131 -18.92 -6.63 11.95
C GLY A 131 -18.48 -6.55 10.50
N GLY A 132 -19.18 -7.31 9.68
CA GLY A 132 -18.95 -7.49 8.24
C GLY A 132 -20.16 -8.18 7.62
N ILE A 133 -20.03 -8.64 6.38
CA ILE A 133 -21.03 -9.50 5.76
C ILE A 133 -20.76 -10.94 6.20
N PHE A 134 -21.79 -11.61 6.72
CA PHE A 134 -21.67 -12.98 7.19
C PHE A 134 -21.48 -13.93 6.00
N GLU A 135 -20.34 -14.60 5.94
CA GLU A 135 -20.09 -15.63 4.93
C GLU A 135 -20.43 -17.03 5.48
N SER A 136 -20.62 -18.00 4.59
CA SER A 136 -21.01 -19.38 4.94
C SER A 136 -20.01 -20.14 5.82
N VAL A 137 -18.81 -19.59 6.06
CA VAL A 137 -17.71 -20.24 6.78
C VAL A 137 -17.55 -19.68 8.21
N GLY A 138 -18.45 -18.82 8.68
CA GLY A 138 -18.39 -18.27 10.05
C GLY A 138 -17.30 -17.22 10.26
N VAL A 139 -16.74 -16.69 9.16
CA VAL A 139 -15.84 -15.55 9.14
C VAL A 139 -16.60 -14.38 8.53
N LEU A 140 -16.39 -13.17 9.06
CA LEU A 140 -16.94 -11.96 8.48
C LEU A 140 -16.00 -11.45 7.39
N GLU A 141 -16.56 -11.17 6.21
CA GLU A 141 -15.86 -10.41 5.18
C GLU A 141 -16.15 -8.91 5.31
N SER A 142 -15.16 -8.09 4.96
CA SER A 142 -15.33 -6.64 4.91
C SER A 142 -16.34 -6.26 3.83
N TYR A 143 -17.20 -5.28 4.11
CA TYR A 143 -18.14 -4.73 3.12
C TYR A 143 -17.45 -4.21 1.84
N PHE A 144 -16.16 -3.87 1.94
CA PHE A 144 -15.36 -3.39 0.81
C PHE A 144 -14.74 -4.50 -0.03
N ASN A 145 -14.83 -5.77 0.39
CA ASN A 145 -14.22 -6.87 -0.34
C ASN A 145 -14.74 -6.97 -1.78
N GLY A 146 -16.06 -6.77 -1.97
CA GLY A 146 -16.67 -6.72 -3.30
C GLY A 146 -16.23 -5.54 -4.17
N PHE A 147 -15.71 -4.46 -3.58
CA PHE A 147 -15.20 -3.30 -4.31
C PHE A 147 -13.72 -3.46 -4.70
N LEU A 148 -12.93 -4.27 -4.00
CA LEU A 148 -11.51 -4.48 -4.29
C LEU A 148 -11.19 -4.79 -5.76
N PRO A 149 -11.91 -5.69 -6.47
CA PRO A 149 -11.61 -5.94 -7.89
C PRO A 149 -11.78 -4.67 -8.75
N PHE A 150 -12.84 -3.88 -8.49
CA PHE A 150 -13.09 -2.63 -9.21
C PHE A 150 -12.04 -1.56 -8.87
N GLY A 151 -11.66 -1.45 -7.60
CA GLY A 151 -10.60 -0.53 -7.16
C GLY A 151 -9.25 -0.85 -7.79
N ASN A 152 -8.88 -2.14 -7.80
CA ASN A 152 -7.63 -2.59 -8.43
C ASN A 152 -7.61 -2.33 -9.93
N GLU A 153 -8.73 -2.56 -10.62
CA GLU A 153 -8.85 -2.26 -12.05
C GLU A 153 -8.75 -0.75 -12.31
N ALA A 154 -9.39 0.09 -11.49
CA ALA A 154 -9.29 1.55 -11.61
C ALA A 154 -7.85 2.05 -11.41
N ILE A 155 -7.12 1.52 -10.43
CA ILE A 155 -5.71 1.85 -10.19
C ILE A 155 -4.86 1.45 -11.41
N ARG A 156 -5.11 0.26 -11.97
CA ARG A 156 -4.41 -0.23 -13.16
C ARG A 156 -4.68 0.67 -14.36
N GLN A 157 -5.93 1.00 -14.63
CA GLN A 157 -6.31 1.90 -15.73
C GLN A 157 -5.68 3.29 -15.55
N PHE A 158 -5.63 3.81 -14.32
CA PHE A 158 -4.93 5.06 -14.03
C PHE A 158 -3.43 4.96 -14.31
N SER A 159 -2.78 3.88 -13.90
CA SER A 159 -1.36 3.64 -14.17
C SER A 159 -1.07 3.53 -15.67
N ASP A 160 -1.91 2.81 -16.41
CA ASP A 160 -1.77 2.67 -17.87
C ASP A 160 -1.96 4.02 -18.57
N CYS A 161 -2.92 4.82 -18.11
CA CYS A 161 -3.16 6.19 -18.58
C CYS A 161 -1.92 7.10 -18.35
N GLN A 162 -1.30 7.02 -17.18
CA GLN A 162 -0.03 7.73 -16.91
C GLN A 162 1.10 7.23 -17.81
N ALA A 163 1.20 5.93 -18.05
CA ALA A 163 2.22 5.36 -18.92
C ALA A 163 2.07 5.85 -20.36
N VAL A 164 0.86 5.87 -20.91
CA VAL A 164 0.58 6.40 -22.25
C VAL A 164 0.91 7.89 -22.34
N ASN A 165 0.60 8.68 -21.31
CA ASN A 165 0.99 10.08 -21.28
C ASN A 165 2.52 10.24 -21.33
N VAL A 166 3.27 9.44 -20.59
CA VAL A 166 4.74 9.53 -20.59
C VAL A 166 5.36 9.05 -21.90
N THR A 167 4.81 8.01 -22.52
CA THR A 167 5.40 7.40 -23.74
C THR A 167 4.93 8.07 -25.03
N SER A 168 3.70 8.60 -25.05
CA SER A 168 3.04 9.07 -26.27
C SER A 168 2.77 10.58 -26.28
N ALA A 169 2.75 11.27 -25.13
CA ALA A 169 2.50 12.72 -25.13
C ALA A 169 3.72 13.56 -25.53
N PHE A 170 4.92 12.98 -25.52
CA PHE A 170 6.16 13.69 -25.83
C PHE A 170 6.79 13.18 -27.13
N PRO A 171 7.21 14.08 -28.04
CA PRO A 171 7.96 13.70 -29.22
C PRO A 171 9.26 12.99 -28.84
N PHE A 172 9.54 11.85 -29.47
CA PHE A 172 10.83 11.20 -29.32
C PHE A 172 11.80 11.71 -30.40
N ARG A 173 13.07 11.85 -30.01
CA ARG A 173 14.13 12.28 -30.91
C ARG A 173 14.61 11.08 -31.71
N THR A 174 14.51 11.18 -33.02
CA THR A 174 15.15 10.26 -33.97
C THR A 174 16.39 10.94 -34.55
N GLU A 175 17.48 10.19 -34.64
CA GLU A 175 18.74 10.70 -35.21
C GLU A 175 19.21 9.77 -36.32
N LYS A 176 19.80 10.36 -37.36
CA LYS A 176 20.57 9.58 -38.35
C LYS A 176 21.90 9.19 -37.75
N HIS A 177 22.32 7.95 -38.00
CA HIS A 177 23.65 7.49 -37.62
C HIS A 177 24.70 8.44 -38.19
N THR A 178 25.69 8.78 -37.37
CA THR A 178 26.91 9.43 -37.85
C THR A 178 28.02 8.38 -37.86
N GLU A 179 28.64 8.18 -39.01
CA GLU A 179 29.82 7.33 -39.14
C GLU A 179 30.90 7.76 -38.14
N CYS A 180 31.72 6.80 -37.70
CA CYS A 180 32.83 7.11 -36.82
C CYS A 180 33.95 7.83 -37.60
N ASP A 181 34.13 9.13 -37.32
CA ASP A 181 35.20 9.98 -37.88
C ASP A 181 36.62 9.61 -37.44
N TYR A 182 36.82 8.47 -36.76
CA TYR A 182 38.17 8.07 -36.36
C TYR A 182 38.98 7.76 -37.63
N PRO A 183 40.20 8.34 -37.82
CA PRO A 183 40.91 8.33 -39.10
C PRO A 183 41.21 6.94 -39.68
N GLN A 184 41.19 5.90 -38.85
CA GLN A 184 41.47 4.51 -39.25
C GLN A 184 40.20 3.64 -39.25
N CYS A 185 39.06 4.16 -38.78
CA CYS A 185 37.82 3.41 -38.62
C CYS A 185 36.91 3.53 -39.84
N HIS A 186 36.75 4.73 -40.42
CA HIS A 186 35.90 4.99 -41.59
C HIS A 186 34.54 4.27 -41.57
N GLY A 187 33.84 4.27 -40.44
CA GLY A 187 32.54 3.59 -40.31
C GLY A 187 32.56 2.06 -40.15
N ILE A 188 33.70 1.37 -40.25
CA ILE A 188 33.81 -0.10 -40.23
C ILE A 188 33.83 -0.68 -38.80
N GLY A 189 34.30 0.12 -37.83
CA GLY A 189 34.35 -0.26 -36.41
C GLY A 189 35.69 -0.83 -35.94
N TRP A 190 36.52 -1.29 -36.87
CA TRP A 190 37.82 -1.91 -36.62
C TRP A 190 38.75 -1.73 -37.82
N TRP A 191 40.05 -1.89 -37.61
CA TRP A 191 41.05 -1.91 -38.68
C TRP A 191 42.16 -2.91 -38.39
N ASP A 192 42.73 -3.46 -39.45
CA ASP A 192 43.87 -4.38 -39.35
C ASP A 192 45.20 -3.64 -39.52
N GLU A 193 46.08 -3.80 -38.54
CA GLU A 193 47.46 -3.30 -38.59
C GLU A 193 48.42 -4.47 -38.86
N LYS A 194 49.26 -4.35 -39.90
CA LYS A 194 50.29 -5.36 -40.23
C LYS A 194 51.50 -5.19 -39.30
N LEU A 195 51.77 -6.18 -38.46
CA LEU A 195 52.97 -6.22 -37.63
C LEU A 195 54.19 -6.62 -38.48
N LYS A 196 55.38 -6.16 -38.04
CA LYS A 196 56.68 -6.46 -38.69
C LYS A 196 56.98 -7.96 -38.84
N ASN A 197 56.27 -8.81 -38.12
CA ASN A 197 56.44 -10.27 -38.13
C ASN A 197 55.49 -10.99 -39.11
N GLY A 198 54.82 -10.25 -40.02
CA GLY A 198 53.87 -10.82 -40.99
C GLY A 198 52.52 -11.22 -40.43
N ARG A 199 52.25 -10.96 -39.14
CA ARG A 199 50.95 -11.18 -38.49
C ARG A 199 50.11 -9.91 -38.56
N THR A 200 48.82 -10.03 -38.82
CA THR A 200 47.85 -8.94 -38.72
C THR A 200 47.26 -8.88 -37.31
N LYS A 201 47.14 -7.67 -36.76
CA LYS A 201 46.42 -7.41 -35.52
C LYS A 201 45.21 -6.56 -35.83
N THR A 202 44.03 -7.07 -35.53
CA THR A 202 42.79 -6.33 -35.59
C THR A 202 42.69 -5.42 -34.37
N ASN A 203 42.71 -4.12 -34.61
CA ASN A 203 42.48 -3.11 -33.58
C ASN A 203 41.03 -2.66 -33.64
N ILE A 204 40.33 -2.79 -32.51
CA ILE A 204 38.96 -2.30 -32.37
C ILE A 204 39.02 -0.79 -32.18
N CYS A 205 38.13 -0.05 -32.85
CA CYS A 205 38.12 1.40 -32.72
C CYS A 205 37.81 1.85 -31.28
N PRO A 206 38.63 2.72 -30.67
CA PRO A 206 38.44 3.13 -29.28
C PRO A 206 37.20 4.01 -29.08
N ILE A 207 36.72 4.65 -30.15
CA ILE A 207 35.59 5.60 -30.11
C ILE A 207 34.25 4.88 -30.28
N CYS A 208 34.07 4.09 -31.35
CA CYS A 208 32.82 3.34 -31.59
C CYS A 208 32.82 1.94 -30.97
N ARG A 209 33.96 1.47 -30.45
CA ARG A 209 34.10 0.15 -29.80
C ARG A 209 33.63 -1.02 -30.67
N GLY A 210 33.83 -0.93 -31.99
CA GLY A 210 33.49 -2.00 -32.93
C GLY A 210 32.13 -1.85 -33.61
N THR A 211 31.31 -0.86 -33.24
CA THR A 211 29.99 -0.67 -33.87
C THR A 211 30.04 0.10 -35.19
N GLY A 212 31.17 0.75 -35.51
CA GLY A 212 31.29 1.61 -36.70
C GLY A 212 30.60 2.97 -36.56
N GLN A 213 29.81 3.16 -35.51
CA GLN A 213 28.93 4.31 -35.31
C GLN A 213 29.34 5.11 -34.08
N LYS A 214 29.17 6.44 -34.11
CA LYS A 214 29.41 7.25 -32.91
C LYS A 214 28.41 6.87 -31.80
N PRO A 215 28.87 6.60 -30.56
CA PRO A 215 27.96 6.30 -29.47
C PRO A 215 27.14 7.53 -29.12
N HIS A 216 25.84 7.49 -29.40
CA HIS A 216 24.91 8.53 -28.99
C HIS A 216 24.66 8.42 -27.49
N LYS A 217 25.03 9.46 -26.73
CA LYS A 217 24.75 9.58 -25.29
C LYS A 217 23.57 10.52 -25.09
N SER A 218 22.36 9.99 -25.19
CA SER A 218 21.17 10.70 -24.72
C SER A 218 20.66 10.02 -23.43
N PRO A 219 20.30 10.79 -22.39
CA PRO A 219 19.72 10.24 -21.16
C PRO A 219 18.30 9.66 -21.37
N TYR A 220 17.61 10.07 -22.43
CA TYR A 220 16.37 9.48 -22.91
C TYR A 220 16.68 8.78 -24.23
N GLY A 221 16.47 7.46 -24.30
CA GLY A 221 16.88 6.64 -25.45
C GLY A 221 16.51 7.27 -26.80
N VAL A 222 17.44 7.23 -27.76
CA VAL A 222 17.24 7.76 -29.11
C VAL A 222 17.03 6.59 -30.04
N PHE A 223 15.98 6.67 -30.86
CA PHE A 223 15.79 5.74 -31.97
C PHE A 223 16.68 6.17 -33.12
N VAL A 224 17.57 5.28 -33.56
CA VAL A 224 18.52 5.60 -34.61
C VAL A 224 18.05 5.01 -35.93
N LYS A 225 17.89 5.86 -36.95
CA LYS A 225 17.42 5.44 -38.27
C LYS A 225 18.56 4.74 -39.03
N ARG A 226 18.32 3.52 -39.50
CA ARG A 226 19.27 2.72 -40.28
C ARG A 226 19.62 3.42 -41.60
N GLU A 227 20.88 3.35 -42.02
CA GLU A 227 21.29 3.77 -43.36
C GLU A 227 20.70 2.85 -44.44
N VAL A 228 20.13 3.47 -45.47
CA VAL A 228 19.59 2.81 -46.67
C VAL A 228 20.72 2.08 -47.42
N GLY A 229 20.43 0.85 -47.85
CA GLY A 229 21.40 0.01 -48.55
C GLY A 229 21.67 0.46 -49.98
N LEU A 230 22.73 -0.07 -50.61
CA LEU A 230 23.01 0.15 -52.03
C LEU A 230 21.81 -0.28 -52.89
N GLY A 231 21.12 0.70 -53.49
CA GLY A 231 19.95 0.50 -54.37
C GLY A 231 18.63 1.03 -53.83
N GLU A 232 18.59 1.52 -52.59
CA GLU A 232 17.42 2.20 -52.00
C GLU A 232 17.52 3.72 -52.20
N GLU A 233 16.39 4.41 -52.31
CA GLU A 233 16.37 5.86 -52.45
C GLU A 233 17.00 6.53 -51.21
N PRO A 234 17.90 7.51 -51.39
CA PRO A 234 18.55 8.18 -50.27
C PRO A 234 17.51 8.89 -49.40
N ASP A 235 17.49 8.57 -48.10
CA ASP A 235 16.68 9.28 -47.12
C ASP A 235 17.18 10.74 -47.05
N THR A 236 16.41 11.67 -47.63
CA THR A 236 16.67 13.12 -47.65
C THR A 236 16.18 13.85 -46.40
N GLY A 237 15.63 13.14 -45.42
CA GLY A 237 15.14 13.71 -44.17
C GLY A 237 16.24 14.39 -43.33
N PRO A 238 15.86 15.26 -42.38
CA PRO A 238 16.80 15.95 -41.50
C PRO A 238 17.59 14.96 -40.62
N MET A 239 18.81 15.36 -40.21
CA MET A 239 19.72 14.55 -39.39
C MET A 239 19.15 14.27 -37.98
N ILE A 240 18.35 15.20 -37.46
CA ILE A 240 17.63 15.09 -36.21
C ILE A 240 16.18 15.43 -36.50
N GLU A 241 15.27 14.55 -36.11
CA GLU A 241 13.84 14.75 -36.27
C GLU A 241 13.12 14.39 -34.97
N PHE A 242 12.26 15.29 -34.50
CA PHE A 242 11.33 14.99 -33.42
C PHE A 242 10.07 14.41 -34.03
N THR A 243 9.90 13.09 -33.88
CA THR A 243 8.68 12.42 -34.33
C THR A 243 7.67 12.52 -33.20
N SER A 244 6.57 13.22 -33.45
CA SER A 244 5.44 13.23 -32.54
C SER A 244 4.66 11.93 -32.71
N PRO A 245 4.34 11.19 -31.64
CA PRO A 245 3.42 10.08 -31.69
C PRO A 245 2.07 10.53 -32.28
N ALA A 246 1.36 9.61 -32.91
CA ALA A 246 0.08 9.92 -33.52
C ALA A 246 -0.92 10.40 -32.43
N ALA A 247 -1.56 11.54 -32.69
CA ALA A 247 -2.44 12.21 -31.72
C ALA A 247 -3.75 11.44 -31.48
N ASP A 248 -4.10 10.55 -32.41
CA ASP A 248 -5.23 9.62 -32.33
C ASP A 248 -5.19 8.73 -31.07
N ILE A 249 -3.99 8.33 -30.62
CA ILE A 249 -3.81 7.54 -29.40
C ILE A 249 -4.21 8.35 -28.15
N LEU A 250 -3.84 9.63 -28.11
CA LEU A 250 -4.14 10.53 -27.00
C LEU A 250 -5.62 10.97 -27.02
N GLU A 251 -6.18 11.21 -28.21
CA GLU A 251 -7.60 11.48 -28.39
C GLU A 251 -8.45 10.28 -27.96
N TYR A 252 -8.12 9.07 -28.43
CA TYR A 252 -8.79 7.84 -28.02
C TYR A 252 -8.78 7.65 -26.51
N GLN A 253 -7.63 7.87 -25.87
CA GLN A 253 -7.48 7.79 -24.42
C GLN A 253 -8.38 8.81 -23.69
N GLN A 254 -8.43 10.06 -24.16
CA GLN A 254 -9.30 11.09 -23.56
C GLN A 254 -10.78 10.73 -23.67
N THR A 255 -11.23 10.22 -24.81
CA THR A 255 -12.62 9.77 -24.99
C THR A 255 -12.96 8.51 -24.18
N THR A 256 -12.01 7.61 -23.96
CA THR A 256 -12.26 6.36 -23.23
C THR A 256 -12.31 6.59 -21.71
N TRP A 257 -11.74 7.70 -21.23
CA TRP A 257 -11.72 8.07 -19.81
C TRP A 257 -12.98 8.84 -19.34
N GLN A 258 -13.72 9.48 -20.26
CA GLN A 258 -14.97 10.17 -19.97
C GLN A 258 -16.13 9.18 -19.78
#